data_AF-A0AAJ6N248-F1
#
_entry.id   AF-A0AAJ6N248-F1
#
_cell.length_a   1.000
_cell.length_b   1.000
_cell.length_c   1.000
_cell.angle_alpha   90.00
_cell.angle_beta   90.00
_cell.angle_gamma   90.00
#
_symmetry.space_group_name_H-M   'P 1'
#
loop_
_entity.id
_entity.type
_entity.pdbx_description
1 polymer ?
#
loop_
_entity_poly.entity_id
_entity_poly.type
_entity_poly.pdbx_seq_one_letter_code
_entity_poly.pdbx_strand_id
1 'polypeptide(L)'
;MSIIMALFNFTVAMFSSILLPFYLQDFRNYAPGVAGMIMMAYPAAMLIASPLAGSAADKMDKEIVTFVGISGIVLSQLGYLLINPHSEPWVIVVILLIQGMSMGIFQSPNNALIMETVERKYLGIAGSVNSLARNMAFVLGTSLATLILFTAMSNQLGYKVTTYLTNQPDVFLHGFHVAFYFSTFLVLVTWVLGLVRLLGRKKS
;
A
#
# COMPACT_ATOMS: atom_id res chain seq x y z
N MET A 1 -9.08 -16.31 -2.58
CA MET A 1 -8.01 -15.75 -1.71
C MET A 1 -7.27 -14.59 -2.38
N SER A 2 -6.77 -14.76 -3.61
CA SER A 2 -6.04 -13.72 -4.37
C SER A 2 -6.76 -12.36 -4.47
N ILE A 3 -8.08 -12.36 -4.68
CA ILE A 3 -8.88 -11.13 -4.78
C ILE A 3 -8.94 -10.38 -3.44
N ILE A 4 -9.06 -11.10 -2.31
CA ILE A 4 -9.07 -10.50 -0.97
C ILE A 4 -7.70 -9.91 -0.63
N MET A 5 -6.63 -10.63 -0.97
CA MET A 5 -5.25 -10.14 -0.80
C MET A 5 -5.01 -8.88 -1.65
N ALA A 6 -5.51 -8.86 -2.89
CA ALA A 6 -5.44 -7.69 -3.75
C ALA A 6 -6.23 -6.51 -3.16
N LEU A 7 -7.45 -6.75 -2.68
CA LEU A 7 -8.30 -5.74 -2.03
C LEU A 7 -7.54 -5.05 -0.90
N PHE A 8 -7.01 -5.80 0.06
CA PHE A 8 -6.27 -5.22 1.19
C PHE A 8 -4.99 -4.51 0.76
N ASN A 9 -4.22 -5.07 -0.18
CA ASN A 9 -3.00 -4.41 -0.66
C ASN A 9 -3.29 -3.09 -1.39
N PHE A 10 -4.37 -3.01 -2.17
CA PHE A 10 -4.78 -1.75 -2.80
C PHE A 10 -5.31 -0.74 -1.78
N THR A 11 -5.99 -1.20 -0.73
CA THR A 11 -6.43 -0.34 0.38
C THR A 11 -5.21 0.27 1.08
N VAL A 12 -4.21 -0.54 1.42
CA VAL A 12 -2.96 -0.08 2.06
C VAL A 12 -2.19 0.89 1.17
N ALA A 13 -2.15 0.66 -0.15
CA ALA A 13 -1.49 1.58 -1.08
C ALA A 13 -2.11 2.99 -1.05
N MET A 14 -3.43 3.10 -0.83
CA MET A 14 -4.10 4.40 -0.72
C MET A 14 -3.76 5.16 0.56
N PHE A 15 -3.42 4.48 1.66
CA PHE A 15 -2.92 5.18 2.87
C PHE A 15 -1.69 6.00 2.52
N SER A 16 -0.69 5.39 1.88
CA SER A 16 0.53 6.08 1.44
C SER A 16 0.23 7.16 0.40
N SER A 17 -0.64 6.89 -0.57
CA SER A 17 -0.95 7.84 -1.65
C SER A 17 -1.67 9.10 -1.15
N ILE A 18 -2.42 9.01 -0.06
CA ILE A 18 -3.17 10.15 0.50
C ILE A 18 -2.38 10.85 1.59
N LEU A 19 -1.79 10.10 2.53
CA LEU A 19 -1.16 10.69 3.72
C LEU A 19 0.20 11.33 3.43
N LEU A 20 0.97 10.81 2.47
CA LEU A 20 2.29 11.38 2.13
C LEU A 20 2.21 12.79 1.52
N PRO A 21 1.28 13.13 0.62
CA PRO A 21 1.06 14.51 0.21
C PRO A 21 0.84 15.45 1.40
N PHE A 22 -0.02 15.08 2.35
CA PHE A 22 -0.25 15.89 3.56
C PHE A 22 1.03 16.04 4.39
N TYR A 23 1.82 14.97 4.52
CA TYR A 23 3.09 15.04 5.23
C TYR A 23 4.13 15.93 4.51
N LEU A 24 4.27 15.79 3.19
CA LEU A 24 5.28 16.51 2.42
C LEU A 24 4.91 17.99 2.21
N GLN A 25 3.64 18.27 1.89
CA GLN A 25 3.19 19.61 1.56
C GLN A 25 2.79 20.38 2.80
N ASP A 26 1.92 19.83 3.65
CA ASP A 26 1.38 20.58 4.78
C ASP A 26 2.32 20.56 5.99
N PHE A 27 2.91 19.41 6.32
CA PHE A 27 3.82 19.29 7.48
C PHE A 27 5.26 19.74 7.16
N ARG A 28 5.83 19.29 6.02
CA ARG A 28 7.20 19.67 5.61
C ARG A 28 7.29 20.94 4.79
N ASN A 29 6.16 21.56 4.43
CA ASN A 29 6.10 22.80 3.65
C ASN A 29 6.82 22.69 2.28
N TYR A 30 6.87 21.49 1.69
CA TYR A 30 7.41 21.34 0.33
C TYR A 30 6.43 21.84 -0.72
N ALA A 31 6.99 22.47 -1.75
CA ALA A 31 6.21 22.86 -2.92
C ALA A 31 5.55 21.61 -3.55
N PRO A 32 4.31 21.71 -4.07
CA PRO A 32 3.60 20.59 -4.67
C PRO A 32 4.39 19.86 -5.76
N GLY A 33 5.18 20.59 -6.56
CA GLY A 33 6.05 20.00 -7.58
C GLY A 33 7.15 19.09 -7.01
N VAL A 34 7.74 19.47 -5.87
CA VAL A 34 8.76 18.66 -5.18
C VAL A 34 8.14 17.42 -4.55
N ALA A 35 6.98 17.59 -3.88
CA ALA A 35 6.24 16.46 -3.32
C ALA A 35 5.83 15.46 -4.40
N GLY A 36 5.34 15.95 -5.55
CA GLY A 36 5.04 15.12 -6.71
C GLY A 36 6.26 14.34 -7.21
N MET A 37 7.42 15.00 -7.33
CA MET A 37 8.67 14.36 -7.77
C MET A 37 9.13 13.26 -6.81
N ILE A 38 8.99 13.46 -5.50
CA ILE A 38 9.27 12.42 -4.49
C ILE A 38 8.30 11.24 -4.68
N MET A 39 7.00 11.52 -4.82
CA MET A 39 5.97 10.49 -4.98
C MET A 39 6.10 9.71 -6.29
N MET A 40 6.70 10.28 -7.33
CA MET A 40 7.01 9.57 -8.59
C MET A 40 7.94 8.36 -8.38
N ALA A 41 8.68 8.29 -7.28
CA ALA A 41 9.48 7.13 -6.93
C ALA A 41 8.63 5.84 -6.89
N TYR A 42 7.40 5.91 -6.36
CA TYR A 42 6.51 4.75 -6.28
C TYR A 42 6.15 4.15 -7.66
N PRO A 43 5.51 4.89 -8.59
CA PRO A 43 5.17 4.34 -9.90
C PRO A 43 6.42 4.01 -10.74
N ALA A 44 7.52 4.75 -10.60
CA ALA A 44 8.77 4.44 -11.30
C ALA A 44 9.34 3.07 -10.88
N ALA A 45 9.37 2.79 -9.58
CA ALA A 45 9.86 1.51 -9.07
C ALA A 45 8.93 0.35 -9.45
N MET A 46 7.62 0.61 -9.41
CA MET A 46 6.61 -0.36 -9.85
C MET A 46 6.73 -0.71 -11.34
N LEU A 47 7.00 0.29 -12.19
CA LEU A 47 7.21 0.11 -13.64
C LEU A 47 8.38 -0.83 -13.92
N ILE A 48 9.48 -0.72 -13.18
CA ILE A 48 10.67 -1.56 -13.33
C ILE A 48 10.44 -2.95 -12.76
N ALA A 49 9.79 -3.06 -11.60
CA ALA A 49 9.60 -4.32 -10.90
C ALA A 49 8.55 -5.23 -11.53
N SER A 50 7.51 -4.67 -12.18
CA SER A 50 6.41 -5.46 -12.74
C SER A 50 6.84 -6.46 -13.84
N PRO A 51 7.66 -6.08 -14.85
CA PRO A 51 8.19 -7.03 -15.84
C PRO A 51 9.13 -8.08 -15.23
N LEU A 52 9.99 -7.66 -14.29
CA LEU A 52 10.91 -8.56 -13.58
C LEU A 52 10.13 -9.63 -12.81
N ALA A 53 9.05 -9.23 -12.15
CA ALA A 53 8.17 -10.13 -11.44
C ALA A 53 7.40 -11.08 -12.36
N GLY A 54 6.94 -10.62 -13.52
CA GLY A 54 6.33 -11.48 -14.53
C GLY A 54 7.29 -12.56 -15.01
N SER A 55 8.50 -12.15 -15.41
CA SER A 55 9.56 -13.09 -15.84
C SER A 55 9.98 -14.07 -14.72
N ALA A 56 10.03 -13.61 -13.47
CA ALA A 56 10.31 -14.46 -12.32
C ALA A 56 9.16 -15.44 -12.05
N ALA A 57 7.91 -15.00 -12.18
CA ALA A 57 6.72 -15.81 -11.97
C ALA A 57 6.50 -16.88 -13.07
N ASP A 58 7.12 -16.71 -14.23
CA ASP A 58 7.13 -17.73 -15.29
C ASP A 58 8.16 -18.84 -15.03
N LYS A 59 9.22 -18.56 -14.25
CA LYS A 59 10.33 -19.50 -13.95
C LYS A 59 10.26 -20.09 -12.54
N MET A 60 9.66 -19.36 -11.61
CA MET A 60 9.51 -19.70 -10.20
C MET A 60 8.03 -19.86 -9.87
N ASP A 61 7.75 -20.43 -8.70
CA ASP A 61 6.38 -20.54 -8.26
C ASP A 61 5.76 -19.17 -7.96
N LYS A 62 4.61 -18.90 -8.59
CA LYS A 62 3.87 -17.64 -8.49
C LYS A 62 3.50 -17.28 -7.06
N GLU A 63 3.26 -18.25 -6.19
CA GLU A 63 2.92 -18.00 -4.78
C GLU A 63 4.13 -17.53 -3.97
N ILE A 64 5.33 -18.07 -4.26
CA ILE A 64 6.58 -17.60 -3.64
C ILE A 64 6.84 -16.14 -4.05
N VAL A 65 6.75 -15.83 -5.34
CA VAL A 65 6.95 -14.47 -5.85
C VAL A 65 5.94 -13.50 -5.23
N THR A 66 4.66 -13.89 -5.17
CA THR A 66 3.59 -13.11 -4.53
C THR A 66 3.89 -12.84 -3.05
N PHE A 67 4.35 -13.85 -2.30
CA PHE A 67 4.67 -13.73 -0.88
C PHE A 67 5.88 -12.81 -0.62
N VAL A 68 6.91 -12.87 -1.46
CA VAL A 68 8.05 -11.94 -1.41
C VAL A 68 7.57 -10.50 -1.63
N GLY A 69 6.70 -10.27 -2.62
CA GLY A 69 6.08 -8.97 -2.85
C GLY A 69 5.37 -8.44 -1.61
N ILE A 70 4.50 -9.24 -0.98
CA ILE A 70 3.77 -8.81 0.23
C ILE A 70 4.72 -8.51 1.39
N SER A 71 5.78 -9.32 1.56
CA SER A 71 6.78 -9.10 2.61
C SER A 71 7.49 -7.75 2.44
N GLY A 72 7.79 -7.35 1.21
CA GLY A 72 8.32 -6.03 0.91
C GLY A 72 7.32 -4.89 1.16
N ILE A 73 6.02 -5.12 0.94
CA ILE A 73 4.98 -4.15 1.31
C ILE A 73 4.95 -3.98 2.83
N VAL A 74 5.02 -5.05 3.63
CA VAL A 74 5.12 -4.97 5.09
C VAL A 74 6.32 -4.13 5.51
N LEU A 75 7.49 -4.38 4.91
CA LEU A 75 8.71 -3.61 5.19
C LEU A 75 8.52 -2.11 4.90
N SER A 76 7.86 -1.77 3.79
CA SER A 76 7.56 -0.36 3.49
C SER A 76 6.61 0.27 4.50
N GLN A 77 5.60 -0.47 4.99
CA GLN A 77 4.68 0.02 6.02
C GLN A 77 5.39 0.28 7.35
N LEU A 78 6.28 -0.63 7.75
CA LEU A 78 7.15 -0.41 8.91
C LEU A 78 8.06 0.82 8.72
N GLY A 79 8.56 1.04 7.51
CA GLY A 79 9.32 2.24 7.16
C GLY A 79 8.52 3.53 7.38
N TYR A 80 7.24 3.56 7.01
CA TYR A 80 6.38 4.73 7.24
C TYR A 80 6.15 5.03 8.74
N LEU A 81 6.17 4.01 9.61
CA LEU A 81 6.07 4.19 11.06
C LEU A 81 7.33 4.84 11.67
N LEU A 82 8.48 4.75 10.99
CA LEU A 82 9.74 5.36 11.44
C LEU A 82 9.86 6.84 11.03
N ILE A 83 8.95 7.34 10.20
CA ILE A 83 8.93 8.74 9.78
C ILE A 83 8.69 9.63 11.00
N ASN A 84 9.55 10.62 11.16
CA ASN A 84 9.53 11.59 12.25
C ASN A 84 9.77 13.00 11.67
N PRO A 85 9.62 14.08 12.48
CA PRO A 85 9.74 15.44 11.98
C PRO A 85 11.08 15.73 11.27
N HIS A 86 12.14 15.07 11.70
CA HIS A 86 13.51 15.23 11.21
C HIS A 86 13.90 14.23 10.13
N SER A 87 12.98 13.40 9.64
CA SER A 87 13.30 12.41 8.60
C SER A 87 13.74 13.09 7.31
N GLU A 88 14.89 12.68 6.78
CA GLU A 88 15.38 13.24 5.52
C GLU A 88 14.49 12.81 4.33
N PRO A 89 14.35 13.64 3.29
CA PRO A 89 13.50 13.33 2.13
C PRO A 89 13.87 12.04 1.40
N TRP A 90 15.17 11.71 1.38
CA TRP A 90 15.66 10.50 0.74
C TRP A 90 15.13 9.23 1.42
N VAL A 91 14.84 9.28 2.73
CA VAL A 91 14.25 8.14 3.46
C VAL A 91 12.87 7.82 2.88
N ILE A 92 12.06 8.85 2.63
CA ILE A 92 10.72 8.71 2.06
C ILE A 92 10.80 8.16 0.64
N VAL A 93 11.76 8.64 -0.16
CA VAL A 93 12.03 8.11 -1.50
C VAL A 93 12.35 6.62 -1.44
N VAL A 94 13.26 6.20 -0.54
CA VAL A 94 13.61 4.78 -0.38
C VAL A 94 12.40 3.94 0.03
N ILE A 95 11.57 4.41 0.97
CA ILE A 95 10.36 3.70 1.38
C ILE A 95 9.39 3.57 0.20
N LEU A 96 9.18 4.63 -0.58
CA LEU A 96 8.34 4.63 -1.78
C LEU A 96 8.86 3.69 -2.86
N LEU A 97 10.18 3.65 -3.08
CA LEU A 97 10.82 2.72 -4.01
C LEU A 97 10.57 1.27 -3.57
N ILE A 98 10.79 0.95 -2.28
CA ILE A 98 10.52 -0.38 -1.74
C ILE A 98 9.05 -0.73 -1.92
N GLN A 99 8.13 0.17 -1.57
CA GLN A 99 6.70 -0.05 -1.71
C GLN A 99 6.31 -0.29 -3.17
N GLY A 100 6.80 0.53 -4.11
CA GLY A 100 6.51 0.42 -5.54
C GLY A 100 7.03 -0.87 -6.14
N MET A 101 8.29 -1.24 -5.84
CA MET A 101 8.85 -2.52 -6.26
C MET A 101 8.03 -3.70 -5.74
N SER A 102 7.71 -3.67 -4.44
CA SER A 102 6.95 -4.72 -3.77
C SER A 102 5.54 -4.87 -4.35
N MET A 103 4.89 -3.76 -4.69
CA MET A 103 3.58 -3.78 -5.35
C MET A 103 3.67 -4.34 -6.76
N GLY A 104 4.68 -3.97 -7.54
CA GLY A 104 4.93 -4.56 -8.87
C GLY A 104 5.15 -6.08 -8.80
N ILE A 105 5.93 -6.52 -7.81
CA ILE A 105 6.22 -7.94 -7.55
C ILE A 105 4.97 -8.71 -7.13
N PHE A 106 4.11 -8.11 -6.32
CA PHE A 106 2.86 -8.74 -5.90
C PHE A 106 1.82 -8.80 -7.04
N GLN A 107 1.61 -7.69 -7.75
CA GLN A 107 0.48 -7.53 -8.63
C GLN A 107 0.52 -8.46 -9.86
N SER A 108 1.69 -8.64 -10.47
CA SER A 108 1.88 -9.45 -11.67
C SER A 108 1.50 -10.93 -11.47
N PRO A 109 2.14 -11.69 -10.54
CA PRO A 109 1.79 -13.09 -10.29
C PRO A 109 0.40 -13.24 -9.66
N ASN A 110 -0.06 -12.31 -8.81
CA ASN A 110 -1.38 -12.40 -8.21
C ASN A 110 -2.50 -12.29 -9.26
N ASN A 111 -2.34 -11.41 -10.25
CA ASN A 111 -3.28 -11.32 -11.37
C ASN A 111 -3.25 -12.60 -12.22
N ALA A 112 -2.07 -13.16 -12.50
CA ALA A 112 -1.97 -14.43 -13.22
C ALA A 112 -2.69 -15.57 -12.47
N LEU A 113 -2.48 -15.68 -11.15
CA LEU A 113 -3.15 -16.67 -10.30
C LEU A 113 -4.68 -16.52 -10.30
N ILE A 114 -5.21 -15.29 -10.37
CA ILE A 114 -6.66 -15.07 -10.51
C ILE A 114 -7.15 -15.63 -11.85
N MET A 115 -6.43 -15.35 -12.94
CA MET A 115 -6.83 -15.80 -14.28
C MET A 115 -6.69 -17.32 -14.46
N GLU A 116 -5.74 -17.95 -13.79
CA GLU A 116 -5.55 -19.41 -13.84
C GLU A 116 -6.64 -20.19 -13.08
N THR A 117 -7.29 -19.56 -12.10
CA THR A 117 -8.36 -20.21 -11.32
C THR A 117 -9.71 -20.28 -12.04
N VAL A 118 -9.84 -19.70 -13.23
CA VAL A 118 -11.10 -19.61 -13.97
C VAL A 118 -10.99 -20.17 -15.39
N GLU A 119 -12.07 -20.78 -15.89
CA GLU A 119 -12.12 -21.22 -17.28
C GLU A 119 -12.03 -20.03 -18.26
N ARG A 120 -11.46 -20.26 -19.45
CA ARG A 120 -11.23 -19.21 -20.47
C ARG A 120 -12.49 -18.38 -20.79
N LYS A 121 -13.67 -19.01 -20.78
CA LYS A 121 -14.96 -18.35 -21.04
C LYS A 121 -15.36 -17.31 -19.98
N TYR A 122 -14.77 -17.37 -18.78
CA TYR A 122 -15.05 -16.47 -17.66
C TYR A 122 -13.93 -15.47 -17.38
N LEU A 123 -12.87 -15.40 -18.21
CA LEU A 123 -11.75 -14.46 -18.00
C LEU A 123 -12.21 -13.00 -17.93
N GLY A 124 -13.17 -12.61 -18.77
CA GLY A 124 -13.77 -11.27 -18.72
C GLY A 124 -14.45 -10.96 -17.38
N ILE A 125 -15.10 -11.96 -16.79
CA ILE A 125 -15.75 -11.84 -15.47
C ILE A 125 -14.70 -11.77 -14.36
N ALA A 126 -13.67 -12.62 -14.39
CA ALA A 126 -12.60 -12.56 -13.40
C ALA A 126 -11.85 -11.21 -13.43
N GLY A 127 -11.60 -10.67 -14.63
CA GLY A 127 -10.99 -9.36 -14.82
C GLY A 127 -11.86 -8.22 -14.31
N SER A 128 -13.18 -8.29 -14.54
CA SER A 128 -14.12 -7.28 -14.06
C SER A 128 -14.26 -7.31 -12.53
N VAL A 129 -14.34 -8.50 -11.92
CA VAL A 129 -14.37 -8.68 -10.46
C VAL A 129 -13.08 -8.17 -9.82
N ASN A 130 -11.90 -8.46 -10.40
CA ASN A 130 -10.64 -7.94 -9.89
C ASN A 130 -10.55 -6.41 -9.99
N SER A 131 -11.05 -5.83 -11.08
CA SER A 131 -11.09 -4.38 -11.24
C SER A 131 -12.08 -3.72 -10.28
N LEU A 132 -13.25 -4.35 -10.06
CA LEU A 132 -14.21 -3.91 -9.06
C LEU A 132 -13.60 -3.92 -7.65
N ALA A 133 -12.93 -5.01 -7.27
CA ALA A 133 -12.23 -5.11 -6.00
C ALA A 133 -11.18 -4.00 -5.85
N ARG A 134 -10.37 -3.76 -6.89
CA ARG A 134 -9.39 -2.65 -6.88
C ARG A 134 -10.05 -1.29 -6.67
N ASN A 135 -11.13 -0.99 -7.39
CA ASN A 135 -11.83 0.29 -7.24
C ASN A 135 -12.46 0.44 -5.85
N MET A 136 -13.07 -0.62 -5.31
CA MET A 136 -13.57 -0.63 -3.94
C MET A 136 -12.45 -0.38 -2.93
N ALA A 137 -11.30 -1.04 -3.11
CA ALA A 137 -10.14 -0.85 -2.25
C ALA A 137 -9.63 0.60 -2.28
N PHE A 138 -9.70 1.27 -3.43
CA PHE A 138 -9.31 2.68 -3.53
C PHE A 138 -10.25 3.60 -2.76
N VAL A 139 -11.55 3.40 -2.90
CA VAL A 139 -12.56 4.16 -2.15
C VAL A 139 -12.42 3.91 -0.64
N LEU A 140 -12.33 2.64 -0.25
CA LEU A 140 -12.16 2.25 1.16
C LEU A 140 -10.85 2.78 1.74
N GLY A 141 -9.74 2.64 1.02
CA GLY A 141 -8.42 3.06 1.48
C GLY A 141 -8.33 4.57 1.68
N THR A 142 -8.79 5.36 0.71
CA THR A 142 -8.83 6.82 0.84
C THR A 142 -9.76 7.27 1.98
N SER A 143 -10.93 6.65 2.11
CA SER A 143 -11.89 6.98 3.17
C SER A 143 -11.36 6.61 4.56
N LEU A 144 -10.78 5.43 4.71
CA LEU A 144 -10.22 4.98 5.99
C LEU A 144 -8.98 5.78 6.38
N ALA A 145 -8.08 6.05 5.43
CA ALA A 145 -6.87 6.83 5.70
C ALA A 145 -7.21 8.23 6.21
N THR A 146 -8.12 8.93 5.54
CA THR A 146 -8.57 10.27 5.96
C THR A 146 -9.36 10.23 7.26
N LEU A 147 -10.31 9.29 7.40
CA LEU A 147 -11.12 9.15 8.61
C LEU A 147 -10.25 8.89 9.84
N ILE A 148 -9.29 7.96 9.75
CA ILE A 148 -8.41 7.61 10.87
C ILE A 148 -7.50 8.80 11.22
N LEU A 149 -6.90 9.44 10.22
CA LEU A 149 -6.07 10.63 10.41
C LEU A 149 -6.85 11.72 11.18
N PHE A 150 -7.99 12.16 10.64
CA PHE A 150 -8.75 13.27 11.21
C PHE A 150 -9.41 12.91 12.54
N THR A 151 -9.82 11.65 12.74
CA THR A 151 -10.37 11.18 14.02
C THR A 151 -9.29 11.17 15.10
N ALA A 152 -8.09 10.69 14.79
CA ALA A 152 -6.96 10.71 15.73
C ALA A 152 -6.59 12.14 16.12
N MET A 153 -6.53 13.05 15.15
CA MET A 153 -6.31 14.48 15.41
C MET A 153 -7.42 15.09 16.29
N SER A 154 -8.68 14.79 15.97
CA SER A 154 -9.85 15.30 16.71
C SER A 154 -9.88 14.83 18.16
N ASN A 155 -9.53 13.56 18.40
CA ASN A 155 -9.49 12.98 19.74
C ASN A 155 -8.42 13.63 20.62
N GLN A 156 -7.27 13.97 20.04
CA GLN A 156 -6.19 14.64 20.76
C GLN A 156 -6.53 16.10 21.09
N LEU A 157 -7.30 16.76 20.22
CA LEU A 157 -7.69 18.16 20.36
C LEU A 157 -9.00 18.40 21.14
N GLY A 158 -9.83 17.37 21.31
CA GLY A 158 -11.13 17.47 21.98
C GLY A 158 -12.23 18.15 21.14
N TYR A 159 -11.97 18.47 19.87
CA TYR A 159 -12.96 19.01 18.93
C TYR A 159 -12.77 18.43 17.52
N LYS A 160 -13.80 18.50 16.68
CA LYS A 160 -13.76 17.94 15.31
C LYS A 160 -12.81 18.73 14.42
N VAL A 161 -11.83 18.03 13.86
CA VAL A 161 -10.88 18.54 12.88
C VAL A 161 -11.18 17.90 11.53
N THR A 162 -11.42 18.73 10.51
CA THR A 162 -11.69 18.28 9.13
C THR A 162 -10.69 18.82 8.12
N THR A 163 -9.69 19.58 8.57
CA THR A 163 -8.65 20.18 7.74
C THR A 163 -7.30 20.08 8.43
N TYR A 164 -6.22 20.21 7.68
CA TYR A 164 -4.89 20.32 8.26
C TYR A 164 -4.78 21.59 9.13
N LEU A 165 -4.19 21.46 10.32
CA LEU A 165 -4.00 22.55 11.27
C LEU A 165 -2.53 22.98 11.28
N THR A 166 -2.21 24.09 10.62
CA THR A 166 -0.84 24.62 10.49
C THR A 166 -0.16 24.93 11.83
N ASN A 167 -0.94 25.19 12.89
CA ASN A 167 -0.42 25.56 14.20
C ASN A 167 -0.12 24.37 15.14
N GLN A 168 -0.41 23.12 14.74
CA GLN A 168 -0.22 21.94 15.61
C GLN A 168 0.37 20.73 14.85
N PRO A 169 1.64 20.82 14.44
CA PRO A 169 2.30 19.77 13.65
C PRO A 169 2.35 18.40 14.38
N ASP A 170 2.49 18.40 15.71
CA ASP A 170 2.57 17.17 16.50
C ASP A 170 1.29 16.32 16.44
N VAL A 171 0.14 16.98 16.37
CA VAL A 171 -1.18 16.32 16.31
C VAL A 171 -1.37 15.61 14.96
N PHE A 172 -0.90 16.23 13.87
CA PHE A 172 -0.90 15.60 12.56
C PHE A 172 0.01 14.36 12.56
N LEU A 173 1.22 14.46 13.10
CA LEU A 173 2.17 13.35 13.10
C LEU A 173 1.63 12.15 13.91
N HIS A 174 0.97 12.41 15.03
CA HIS A 174 0.30 11.36 15.79
C HIS A 174 -0.79 10.67 14.96
N GLY A 175 -1.68 11.43 14.31
CA GLY A 175 -2.71 10.86 13.46
C GLY A 175 -2.16 10.11 12.24
N PHE A 176 -1.06 10.60 11.67
CA PHE A 176 -0.33 9.94 10.60
C PHE A 176 0.19 8.57 11.06
N HIS A 177 0.85 8.47 12.22
CA HIS A 177 1.30 7.20 12.77
C HIS A 177 0.14 6.26 13.09
N VAL A 178 -0.95 6.74 13.69
CA VAL A 178 -2.14 5.91 13.98
C VAL A 178 -2.72 5.31 12.69
N ALA A 179 -2.79 6.09 11.61
CA ALA A 179 -3.24 5.60 10.31
C ALA A 179 -2.28 4.53 9.74
N PHE A 180 -0.97 4.72 9.88
CA PHE A 180 0.02 3.73 9.43
C PHE A 180 0.09 2.49 10.32
N TYR A 181 -0.23 2.57 11.61
CA TYR A 181 -0.40 1.38 12.45
C TYR A 181 -1.56 0.52 11.95
N PHE A 182 -2.66 1.16 11.60
CA PHE A 182 -3.82 0.48 11.03
C PHE A 182 -3.52 -0.14 9.65
N SER A 183 -2.86 0.60 8.75
CA SER A 183 -2.46 0.05 7.44
C SER A 183 -1.44 -1.08 7.58
N THR A 184 -0.52 -0.99 8.55
CA THR A 184 0.43 -2.06 8.88
C THR A 184 -0.31 -3.30 9.34
N PHE A 185 -1.30 -3.17 10.22
CA PHE A 185 -2.15 -4.28 10.63
C PHE A 185 -2.87 -4.94 9.45
N LEU A 186 -3.45 -4.14 8.54
CA LEU A 186 -4.11 -4.67 7.34
C LEU A 186 -3.15 -5.44 6.43
N VAL A 187 -1.93 -4.94 6.18
CA VAL A 187 -0.97 -5.68 5.35
C VAL A 187 -0.44 -6.94 6.06
N LEU A 188 -0.33 -6.95 7.39
CA LEU A 188 0.02 -8.15 8.15
C LEU A 188 -1.04 -9.24 8.00
N VAL A 189 -2.33 -8.87 7.97
CA VAL A 189 -3.41 -9.82 7.65
C VAL A 189 -3.20 -10.40 6.25
N THR A 190 -2.89 -9.57 5.25
CA THR A 190 -2.57 -10.04 3.89
C THR A 190 -1.34 -10.94 3.85
N TRP A 191 -0.32 -10.64 4.66
CA TRP A 191 0.90 -11.43 4.77
C TRP A 191 0.63 -12.81 5.38
N VAL A 192 -0.17 -12.89 6.45
CA VAL A 192 -0.61 -14.16 7.04
C VAL A 192 -1.44 -14.97 6.05
N LEU A 193 -2.35 -14.33 5.32
CA LEU A 193 -3.10 -14.98 4.24
C LEU A 193 -2.15 -15.53 3.17
N GLY A 194 -1.16 -14.76 2.74
CA GLY A 194 -0.12 -15.21 1.81
C GLY A 194 0.69 -16.38 2.35
N LEU A 195 1.02 -16.38 3.64
CA LEU A 195 1.76 -17.46 4.29
C LEU A 195 0.93 -18.75 4.38
N VAL A 196 -0.34 -18.66 4.79
CA VAL A 196 -1.26 -19.81 4.85
C VAL A 196 -1.40 -20.44 3.47
N ARG A 197 -1.51 -19.62 2.43
CA ARG A 197 -1.55 -20.09 1.04
C ARG A 197 -0.26 -20.84 0.67
N LEU A 198 0.89 -20.24 0.94
CA LEU A 198 2.20 -20.82 0.64
C LEU A 198 2.46 -22.14 1.39
N LEU A 199 1.98 -22.25 2.64
CA LEU A 199 2.11 -23.47 3.44
C LEU A 199 1.12 -24.57 3.02
N GLY A 200 -0.09 -24.19 2.60
CA GLY A 200 -1.09 -25.12 2.06
C GLY A 200 -0.61 -25.82 0.79
N ARG A 201 0.17 -25.12 -0.04
CA ARG A 201 0.78 -25.66 -1.26
C ARG A 201 1.74 -26.82 -1.00
N LYS A 202 2.50 -26.83 0.10
CA LYS A 202 3.43 -27.94 0.42
C LYS A 202 2.72 -29.26 0.79
N LYS A 203 1.40 -29.24 1.00
CA LYS A 203 0.60 -30.41 1.38
C LYS A 203 -0.20 -31.05 0.24
N SER A 204 -0.22 -30.44 -0.96
CA SER A 204 -0.89 -30.96 -2.16
C SER A 204 0.12 -31.39 -3.21
#